data_AF-A0A7V9LLT4-F1
#
_entry.id   AF-A0A7V9LLT4-F1
#
_cell.length_a   1.000
_cell.length_b   1.000
_cell.length_c   1.000
_cell.angle_alpha   90.00
_cell.angle_beta   90.00
_cell.angle_gamma   90.00
#
_symmetry.space_group_name_H-M   'P 1'
#
loop_
_entity.id
_entity.type
_entity.pdbx_description
1 polymer ?
#
loop_
_entity_poly.entity_id
_entity_poly.type
_entity_poly.pdbx_seq_one_letter_code
_entity_poly.pdbx_strand_id
1 'polypeptide(L)'
;LELAVNRAAEQAVPQAKVLLTNAVKSMSVDDAKQILRGGDDSVTQFFKAKTAPQLSERFLPIVRSVTDRNGLAQQYNSIAGQGSALGLIKAEQASIERYVTQKALDGLYTMIAEEEKKIRANPVAAGSEIIRRVFGALNR
;
A
#
# COMPACT_ATOMS: atom_id res chain seq x y z
N LEU A 1 2.72 19.44 3.33
CA LEU A 1 2.46 18.03 3.70
C LEU A 1 2.39 17.13 2.47
N GLU A 2 1.62 17.48 1.44
CA GLU A 2 1.50 16.69 0.21
C GLU A 2 2.84 16.33 -0.44
N LEU A 3 3.78 17.27 -0.56
CA LEU A 3 5.13 16.97 -1.07
C LEU A 3 5.88 15.92 -0.24
N ALA A 4 5.69 15.93 1.09
CA ALA A 4 6.30 14.94 1.98
C ALA A 4 5.63 13.56 1.81
N VAL A 5 4.31 13.54 1.67
CA VAL A 5 3.52 12.33 1.38
C VAL A 5 3.96 11.73 0.04
N ASN A 6 4.06 12.55 -1.02
CA ASN A 6 4.42 12.08 -2.36
C ASN A 6 5.85 11.54 -2.43
N ARG A 7 6.83 12.22 -1.81
CA ARG A 7 8.21 11.73 -1.74
C ARG A 7 8.32 10.45 -0.92
N ALA A 8 7.61 10.37 0.22
CA ALA A 8 7.60 9.16 1.02
C ALA A 8 6.97 8.00 0.24
N ALA A 9 5.87 8.25 -0.48
CA ALA A 9 5.24 7.26 -1.34
C ALA A 9 6.21 6.78 -2.45
N GLU A 10 6.88 7.69 -3.15
CA GLU A 10 7.87 7.38 -4.19
C GLU A 10 9.01 6.49 -3.68
N GLN A 11 9.61 6.85 -2.54
CA GLN A 11 10.69 6.08 -1.92
C GLN A 11 10.23 4.71 -1.40
N ALA A 12 8.94 4.57 -1.13
CA ALA A 12 8.37 3.36 -0.58
C ALA A 12 7.90 2.36 -1.66
N VAL A 13 7.79 2.79 -2.94
CA VAL A 13 7.42 1.95 -4.09
C VAL A 13 8.31 0.70 -4.22
N PRO A 14 9.66 0.77 -4.14
CA PRO A 14 10.49 -0.43 -4.25
C PRO A 14 10.21 -1.46 -3.15
N GLN A 15 9.94 -0.99 -1.91
CA GLN A 15 9.60 -1.86 -0.78
C GLN A 15 8.22 -2.51 -0.99
N ALA A 16 7.23 -1.74 -1.48
CA ALA A 16 5.93 -2.24 -1.87
C ALA A 16 6.05 -3.37 -2.90
N LYS A 17 6.83 -3.15 -3.97
CA LYS A 17 7.03 -4.14 -5.02
C LYS A 17 7.58 -5.47 -4.49
N VAL A 18 8.57 -5.44 -3.60
CA VAL A 18 9.16 -6.65 -3.02
C VAL A 18 8.12 -7.41 -2.20
N LEU A 19 7.38 -6.73 -1.32
CA LEU A 19 6.40 -7.39 -0.46
C LEU A 19 5.18 -7.91 -1.22
N LEU A 20 4.68 -7.15 -2.21
CA LEU A 20 3.59 -7.61 -3.08
C LEU A 20 4.03 -8.84 -3.91
N THR A 21 5.25 -8.83 -4.45
CA THR A 21 5.80 -9.99 -5.18
C THR A 21 5.90 -11.22 -4.29
N ASN A 22 6.36 -11.04 -3.05
CA ASN A 22 6.45 -12.14 -2.09
C ASN A 22 5.06 -12.67 -1.69
N ALA A 23 4.06 -11.79 -1.56
CA ALA A 23 2.68 -12.20 -1.31
C ALA A 23 2.10 -13.04 -2.45
N VAL A 24 2.42 -12.71 -3.72
CA VAL A 24 2.05 -13.56 -4.86
C VAL A 24 2.75 -14.91 -4.78
N LYS A 25 4.06 -14.94 -4.48
CA LYS A 25 4.84 -16.19 -4.38
C LYS A 25 4.38 -17.10 -3.25
N SER A 26 3.85 -16.54 -2.17
CA SER A 26 3.34 -17.29 -1.02
C SER A 26 1.84 -17.58 -1.09
N MET A 27 1.18 -17.22 -2.19
CA MET A 27 -0.25 -17.46 -2.39
C MET A 27 -0.53 -18.97 -2.44
N SER A 28 -1.41 -19.42 -1.55
CA SER A 28 -1.87 -20.81 -1.56
C SER A 28 -2.97 -21.02 -2.61
N VAL A 29 -3.26 -22.28 -2.92
CA VAL A 29 -4.38 -22.66 -3.79
C VAL A 29 -5.72 -22.17 -3.21
N ASP A 30 -5.86 -22.17 -1.88
CA ASP A 30 -7.11 -21.71 -1.26
C ASP A 30 -7.25 -20.20 -1.27
N ASP A 31 -6.15 -19.44 -1.11
CA ASP A 31 -6.14 -17.99 -1.33
C ASP A 31 -6.59 -17.66 -2.77
N ALA A 32 -6.06 -18.39 -3.76
CA ALA A 32 -6.44 -18.21 -5.16
C ALA A 32 -7.94 -18.51 -5.41
N LYS A 33 -8.47 -19.58 -4.81
CA LYS A 33 -9.92 -19.88 -4.89
C LYS A 33 -10.77 -18.79 -4.24
N GLN A 34 -10.34 -18.26 -3.10
CA GLN A 34 -11.04 -17.18 -2.40
C GLN A 34 -11.05 -15.90 -3.25
N ILE A 35 -9.93 -15.57 -3.90
CA ILE A 35 -9.83 -14.43 -4.83
C ILE A 35 -10.77 -14.61 -6.03
N LEU A 36 -10.79 -15.80 -6.64
CA LEU A 36 -11.61 -16.08 -7.81
C LEU A 36 -13.11 -16.04 -7.50
N ARG A 37 -13.51 -16.47 -6.30
CA ARG A 37 -14.92 -16.46 -5.84
C ARG A 37 -15.31 -15.18 -5.10
N GLY A 38 -14.32 -14.34 -4.78
CA GLY A 38 -14.49 -13.14 -4.00
C GLY A 38 -15.06 -11.98 -4.82
N GLY A 39 -15.41 -10.90 -4.12
CA GLY A 39 -15.92 -9.67 -4.72
C GLY A 39 -14.88 -8.90 -5.53
N ASP A 40 -15.31 -7.73 -6.00
CA ASP A 40 -14.57 -6.87 -6.93
C ASP A 40 -13.20 -6.38 -6.43
N ASP A 41 -12.93 -6.48 -5.12
CA ASP A 41 -11.71 -6.05 -4.45
C ASP A 41 -10.93 -7.18 -3.75
N SER A 42 -11.27 -8.45 -4.03
CA SER A 42 -10.71 -9.58 -3.27
C SER A 42 -9.21 -9.78 -3.44
N VAL A 43 -8.61 -9.44 -4.59
CA VAL A 43 -7.13 -9.38 -4.74
C VAL A 43 -6.55 -8.28 -3.85
N THR A 44 -7.20 -7.12 -3.82
CA THR A 44 -6.79 -5.99 -2.99
C THR A 44 -6.81 -6.36 -1.51
N GLN A 45 -7.89 -6.99 -1.04
CA GLN A 45 -8.00 -7.44 0.35
C GLN A 45 -6.94 -8.47 0.71
N PHE A 46 -6.67 -9.42 -0.20
CA PHE A 46 -5.59 -10.39 -0.02
C PHE A 46 -4.24 -9.67 0.16
N PHE A 47 -3.89 -8.75 -0.74
CA PHE A 47 -2.63 -8.01 -0.62
C PHE A 47 -2.57 -7.19 0.66
N LYS A 48 -3.66 -6.51 1.02
CA LYS A 48 -3.72 -5.72 2.25
C LYS A 48 -3.48 -6.59 3.48
N ALA A 49 -4.16 -7.73 3.59
CA ALA A 49 -3.99 -8.66 4.70
C ALA A 49 -2.55 -9.20 4.80
N LYS A 50 -1.91 -9.52 3.67
CA LYS A 50 -0.57 -10.13 3.66
C LYS A 50 0.57 -9.13 3.82
N THR A 51 0.37 -7.87 3.44
CA THR A 51 1.48 -6.90 3.29
C THR A 51 1.38 -5.67 4.19
N ALA A 52 0.19 -5.27 4.65
CA ALA A 52 0.01 -4.01 5.37
C ALA A 52 0.88 -3.88 6.64
N PRO A 53 1.02 -4.92 7.49
CA PRO A 53 1.86 -4.81 8.69
C PRO A 53 3.33 -4.51 8.36
N GLN A 54 3.91 -5.31 7.46
CA GLN A 54 5.31 -5.18 7.06
C GLN A 54 5.57 -3.90 6.26
N LEU A 55 4.60 -3.47 5.44
CA LEU A 55 4.71 -2.20 4.73
C LEU A 55 4.65 -1.01 5.69
N SER A 56 3.79 -1.05 6.71
CA SER A 56 3.71 -0.01 7.73
C SER A 56 5.05 0.17 8.44
N GLU A 57 5.68 -0.93 8.87
CA GLU A 57 6.98 -0.91 9.53
C GLU A 57 8.09 -0.36 8.64
N ARG A 58 8.10 -0.70 7.34
CA ARG A 58 9.12 -0.24 6.39
C ARG A 58 8.91 1.19 5.90
N PHE A 59 7.66 1.63 5.81
CA PHE A 59 7.31 2.97 5.34
C PHE A 59 7.53 4.01 6.43
N LEU A 60 7.30 3.66 7.71
CA LEU A 60 7.42 4.60 8.82
C LEU A 60 8.79 5.33 8.88
N PRO A 61 9.96 4.68 8.81
CA PRO A 61 11.25 5.38 8.82
C PRO A 61 11.47 6.25 7.58
N ILE A 62 10.95 5.83 6.42
CA ILE A 62 11.01 6.61 5.17
C ILE A 62 10.20 7.90 5.33
N VAL A 63 8.94 7.77 5.74
CA VAL A 63 8.04 8.90 6.01
C VAL A 63 8.67 9.85 7.02
N ARG A 64 9.16 9.32 8.15
CA ARG A 64 9.84 10.11 9.18
C ARG A 64 10.99 10.94 8.62
N SER A 65 11.85 10.35 7.79
CA SER A 65 12.97 11.07 7.18
C SER A 65 12.57 12.24 6.28
N VAL A 66 11.33 12.23 5.77
CA VAL A 66 10.77 13.27 4.90
C VAL A 66 9.96 14.29 5.70
N THR A 67 9.25 13.87 6.75
CA THR A 67 8.44 14.75 7.61
C THR A 67 9.27 15.52 8.63
N ASP A 68 10.34 14.93 9.18
CA ASP A 68 11.23 15.55 10.18
C ASP A 68 11.94 16.81 9.65
N ARG A 69 11.94 17.04 8.32
CA ARG A 69 12.58 18.19 7.68
C ARG A 69 11.81 19.49 7.81
N ASN A 70 10.55 19.43 8.26
CA ASN A 70 9.70 20.61 8.41
C ASN A 70 9.23 20.68 9.88
N GLY A 71 9.50 21.78 10.60
CA GLY A 71 9.10 21.95 12.01
C GLY A 71 7.59 21.76 12.31
N LEU A 72 6.77 21.67 11.25
CA LEU A 72 5.36 21.26 11.30
C LEU A 72 5.16 19.86 11.92
N ALA A 73 6.10 18.94 11.74
CA ALA A 73 6.01 17.60 12.33
C ALA A 73 6.03 17.64 13.86
N GLN A 74 6.92 18.46 14.43
CA GLN A 74 7.01 18.64 15.89
C GLN A 74 5.72 19.24 16.47
N GLN A 75 5.15 20.23 15.78
CA GLN A 75 3.94 20.92 16.23
C GLN A 75 2.67 20.07 16.10
N TYR A 76 2.57 19.23 15.06
CA TYR A 76 1.51 18.22 14.99
C TYR A 76 1.68 17.18 16.09
N ASN A 77 2.89 16.66 16.29
CA ASN A 77 3.16 15.58 17.23
C ASN A 77 2.91 15.99 18.69
N SER A 78 3.13 17.26 19.07
CA SER A 78 2.82 17.74 20.42
C SER A 78 1.31 17.74 20.71
N ILE A 79 0.50 18.18 19.75
CA ILE A 79 -0.96 18.23 19.88
C ILE A 79 -1.55 16.82 19.77
N ALA A 80 -1.12 16.06 18.77
CA ALA A 80 -1.60 14.70 18.51
C ALA A 80 -1.21 13.75 19.65
N GLY A 81 0.02 13.83 20.17
CA GLY A 81 0.46 13.02 21.31
C GLY A 81 -0.41 13.23 22.55
N GLN A 82 -0.77 14.48 22.85
CA GLN A 82 -1.67 14.82 23.95
C GLN A 82 -3.10 14.30 23.71
N GLY A 83 -3.65 14.51 22.51
CA GLY A 83 -4.96 14.00 22.15
C GLY A 83 -5.06 12.47 22.22
N SER A 84 -4.01 11.75 21.81
CA SER A 84 -3.97 10.29 21.87
C SER A 84 -3.89 9.78 23.30
N ALA A 85 -3.13 10.44 24.18
CA ALA A 85 -3.05 10.09 25.60
C ALA A 85 -4.40 10.27 26.32
N LEU A 86 -5.22 11.22 25.86
CA LEU A 86 -6.57 11.46 26.36
C LEU A 86 -7.65 10.59 25.68
N GLY A 87 -7.27 9.72 24.74
CA GLY A 87 -8.19 8.87 23.98
C GLY A 87 -9.07 9.64 22.97
N LEU A 88 -8.75 10.90 22.68
CA LEU A 88 -9.52 11.77 21.79
C LEU A 88 -9.20 11.54 20.31
N ILE A 89 -8.05 10.95 20.01
CA ILE A 89 -7.66 10.53 18.65
C ILE A 89 -7.11 9.12 18.66
N LYS A 90 -7.23 8.44 17.50
CA LYS A 90 -6.78 7.06 17.35
C LYS A 90 -5.25 6.95 17.35
N ALA A 91 -4.71 5.81 17.76
CA ALA A 91 -3.27 5.57 17.88
C ALA A 91 -2.50 5.72 16.55
N GLU A 92 -3.19 5.51 15.42
CA GLU A 92 -2.65 5.68 14.07
C GLU A 92 -2.49 7.17 13.69
N GLN A 93 -3.15 8.07 14.42
CA GLN A 93 -3.08 9.52 14.24
C GLN A 93 -2.20 10.22 15.28
N ALA A 94 -1.63 9.45 16.23
CA ALA A 94 -0.84 9.95 17.35
C ALA A 94 0.44 10.68 16.92
N SER A 95 0.87 10.52 15.66
CA SER A 95 1.97 11.28 15.08
C SER A 95 1.75 11.49 13.59
N ILE A 96 2.41 12.52 13.04
CA ILE A 96 2.29 12.86 11.62
C ILE A 96 2.87 11.77 10.73
N GLU A 97 3.91 11.08 11.21
CA GLU A 97 4.56 9.99 10.51
C GLU A 97 3.59 8.82 10.37
N ARG A 98 2.93 8.41 11.46
CA ARG A 98 1.94 7.32 11.43
C ARG A 98 0.75 7.67 10.54
N TYR A 99 0.26 8.89 10.64
CA TYR A 99 -0.84 9.37 9.81
C TYR A 99 -0.47 9.33 8.32
N VAL A 100 0.69 9.86 7.95
CA VAL A 100 1.15 9.87 6.56
C VAL A 100 1.47 8.46 6.06
N THR A 101 2.08 7.60 6.88
CA THR A 101 2.30 6.18 6.54
C THR A 101 0.97 5.50 6.22
N GLN A 102 -0.05 5.66 7.07
CA GLN A 102 -1.35 5.07 6.83
C GLN A 102 -1.98 5.60 5.53
N LYS A 103 -1.91 6.91 5.29
CA LYS A 103 -2.43 7.51 4.05
C LYS A 103 -1.70 7.02 2.79
N ALA A 104 -0.39 6.84 2.86
CA ALA A 104 0.38 6.29 1.74
C ALA A 104 -0.03 4.84 1.44
N LEU A 105 -0.27 4.02 2.47
CA LEU A 105 -0.75 2.65 2.31
C LEU A 105 -2.18 2.60 1.79
N ASP A 106 -3.08 3.44 2.31
CA ASP A 106 -4.45 3.54 1.82
C ASP A 106 -4.47 3.93 0.33
N GLY A 107 -3.62 4.88 -0.07
CA GLY A 107 -3.44 5.26 -1.47
C GLY A 107 -2.91 4.10 -2.33
N LEU A 108 -1.90 3.38 -1.86
CA LEU A 108 -1.37 2.19 -2.54
C LEU A 108 -2.47 1.14 -2.80
N TYR A 109 -3.25 0.79 -1.78
CA TYR A 109 -4.32 -0.20 -1.93
C TYR A 109 -5.50 0.33 -2.77
N THR A 110 -5.76 1.63 -2.77
CA THR A 110 -6.74 2.25 -3.67
C THR A 110 -6.32 2.05 -5.13
N MET A 111 -5.06 2.31 -5.47
CA MET A 111 -4.56 2.09 -6.84
C MET A 111 -4.62 0.61 -7.24
N ILE A 112 -4.33 -0.31 -6.32
CA ILE A 112 -4.44 -1.76 -6.56
C ILE A 112 -5.91 -2.13 -6.85
N ALA A 113 -6.86 -1.61 -6.08
CA ALA A 113 -8.29 -1.86 -6.28
C ALA A 113 -8.78 -1.35 -7.64
N GLU A 114 -8.30 -0.17 -8.07
CA GLU A 114 -8.62 0.36 -9.40
C GLU A 114 -8.10 -0.53 -10.53
N GLU A 115 -6.87 -1.03 -10.41
CA GLU A 115 -6.31 -1.97 -11.40
C GLU A 115 -7.01 -3.33 -11.36
N GLU A 116 -7.35 -3.86 -10.18
CA GLU A 116 -8.15 -5.08 -10.05
C GLU A 116 -9.50 -4.92 -10.77
N LYS A 117 -10.18 -3.80 -10.56
CA LYS A 117 -11.47 -3.51 -11.20
C LYS A 117 -11.36 -3.48 -12.72
N LYS A 118 -10.29 -2.89 -13.27
CA LYS A 118 -10.03 -2.90 -14.72
C LYS A 118 -9.82 -4.31 -15.27
N ILE A 119 -9.06 -5.15 -14.55
CA ILE A 119 -8.82 -6.55 -14.92
C ILE A 119 -10.14 -7.34 -14.89
N ARG A 120 -10.96 -7.16 -13.84
CA ARG A 120 -12.27 -7.82 -13.71
C ARG A 120 -13.27 -7.38 -14.77
N ALA A 121 -13.23 -6.11 -15.19
CA ALA A 121 -14.09 -5.59 -16.24
C ALA A 121 -13.76 -6.18 -17.63
N ASN A 122 -12.50 -6.59 -17.88
CA ASN A 122 -12.10 -7.20 -19.15
C ASN A 122 -11.02 -8.29 -18.97
N PRO A 123 -11.38 -9.45 -18.39
CA PRO A 123 -10.41 -10.46 -18.00
C PRO A 123 -9.74 -11.15 -19.20
N VAL A 124 -10.47 -11.29 -20.32
CA VAL A 124 -9.96 -11.93 -21.55
C VAL A 124 -8.88 -11.05 -22.19
N ALA A 125 -9.13 -9.75 -22.32
CA ALA A 125 -8.14 -8.84 -22.89
C ALA A 125 -6.92 -8.71 -21.97
N ALA A 126 -7.13 -8.56 -20.65
CA ALA A 126 -6.04 -8.49 -19.68
C ALA A 126 -5.15 -9.75 -19.72
N GLY A 127 -5.76 -10.94 -19.77
CA GLY A 127 -5.03 -12.21 -19.89
C GLY A 127 -4.21 -12.30 -21.18
N SER A 128 -4.81 -11.97 -22.33
CA SER A 128 -4.12 -11.99 -23.63
C SER A 128 -2.97 -10.97 -23.71
N GLU A 129 -3.12 -9.78 -23.12
CA GLU A 129 -2.02 -8.80 -23.03
C GLU A 129 -0.85 -9.33 -22.22
N ILE A 130 -1.11 -9.92 -21.05
CA ILE A 130 -0.07 -10.47 -20.17
C ILE A 130 0.67 -11.60 -20.87
N ILE A 131 -0.07 -12.55 -21.47
CA ILE A 131 0.51 -13.67 -22.25
C ILE A 131 1.38 -13.10 -23.37
N ARG A 132 0.87 -12.15 -24.16
CA ARG A 132 1.62 -11.53 -25.26
C ARG A 132 2.90 -10.83 -24.77
N ARG A 133 2.87 -10.13 -23.63
CA ARG A 133 4.06 -9.46 -23.05
C ARG A 133 5.11 -10.47 -22.58
N VAL A 134 4.71 -11.54 -21.90
CA VAL A 134 5.64 -12.57 -21.39
C VAL A 134 6.30 -13.32 -22.55
N PHE A 135 5.50 -13.86 -23.49
CA PHE A 135 6.05 -14.62 -24.61
C PHE A 135 6.73 -13.74 -25.66
N GLY A 136 6.30 -12.48 -25.82
CA GLY A 136 6.97 -11.51 -26.67
C GLY A 136 8.35 -11.08 -26.14
N ALA A 137 8.55 -11.06 -24.83
CA ALA A 137 9.85 -10.77 -24.21
C ALA A 137 10.82 -11.97 -24.25
N LEU A 138 10.30 -13.21 -24.32
CA LEU A 138 11.10 -14.44 -24.46
C LEU A 138 11.58 -14.70 -25.89
N ASN A 139 10.93 -14.09 -26.89
CA ASN A 139 11.28 -14.20 -28.33
C ASN A 139 12.21 -13.06 -28.82
N ARG A 140 12.89 -12.34 -27.92
CA ARG A 140 13.90 -11.32 -28.24
C ARG A 140 15.24 -11.65 -27.61
#